data_AF-A0A0N4TVX6-F1
#
_entry.id   AF-A0A0N4TVX6-F1
#
_cell.length_a   1.000
_cell.length_b   1.000
_cell.length_c   1.000
_cell.angle_alpha   90.00
_cell.angle_beta   90.00
_cell.angle_gamma   90.00
#
_symmetry.space_group_name_H-M   'P 1'
#
loop_
_entity.id
_entity.type
_entity.pdbx_description
1 polymer ?
#
loop_
_entity_poly.entity_id
_entity_poly.type
_entity_poly.pdbx_seq_one_letter_code
_entity_poly.pdbx_strand_id
1 'polypeptide(L)'
;MDLPHRTIRPNMKTAWDELLDACLVRMLRDLIRYDGKKQYGSWAIIRDFPNYGSMPFEKKRRLHADQRAQLTYQKIAAERKAEKEKRQLERERRQKVLEEYTSIKQKMNKALLKKNKRGQPNLNAQIEFMTLDKLRSVQEHSRGKIDGFMTDGKTRPPKPNEFHYRCNHLYMAASLLCSQSSGNSGLEMLSKLYLREMKELCSVEMIRLEKDFGRTICKRCKNIFIARPDGTQSITVRLNRKKQMIRTCLSCGAKKRFARNSTYLSRNEQNQHQIGIEGRQQQVQSKEVHPSSVYLQDPSL
;
A
#
# COMPACT_ATOMS: atom_id res chain seq x y z
N MET A 1 -0.50 3.19 -64.28
CA MET A 1 -1.60 3.47 -63.31
C MET A 1 -1.44 2.42 -62.24
N ASP A 2 -0.50 2.65 -61.33
CA ASP A 2 0.06 1.62 -60.47
C ASP A 2 -0.26 1.95 -59.01
N LEU A 3 -1.15 1.15 -58.42
CA LEU A 3 -1.50 1.17 -57.00
C LEU A 3 -0.45 0.40 -56.20
N PRO A 4 0.06 0.92 -55.06
CA PRO A 4 0.97 0.16 -54.23
C PRO A 4 0.21 -0.79 -53.28
N HIS A 5 0.66 -2.04 -53.23
CA HIS A 5 0.28 -3.04 -52.25
C HIS A 5 0.49 -2.54 -50.81
N ARG A 6 -0.59 -2.50 -50.02
CA ARG A 6 -0.53 -2.35 -48.56
C ARG A 6 -0.01 -3.65 -47.93
N THR A 7 1.17 -3.60 -47.34
CA THR A 7 1.63 -4.63 -46.40
C THR A 7 0.95 -4.42 -45.05
N ILE A 8 0.15 -5.41 -44.64
CA ILE A 8 -0.49 -5.48 -43.32
C ILE A 8 0.61 -5.78 -42.29
N ARG A 9 0.91 -4.82 -41.40
CA ARG A 9 1.79 -5.05 -40.25
C ARG A 9 1.10 -5.99 -39.26
N PRO A 10 1.77 -7.04 -38.75
CA PRO A 10 1.19 -7.89 -37.72
C PRO A 10 1.03 -7.09 -36.41
N ASN A 11 -0.10 -7.32 -35.74
CA ASN A 11 -0.49 -6.69 -34.49
C ASN A 11 0.50 -7.07 -33.37
N MET A 12 1.27 -6.10 -32.88
CA MET A 12 2.29 -6.26 -31.84
C MET A 12 1.76 -6.74 -30.48
N LYS A 13 0.44 -6.91 -30.29
CA LYS A 13 -0.12 -7.42 -29.03
C LYS A 13 0.10 -8.92 -28.83
N THR A 14 0.09 -9.74 -29.87
CA THR A 14 0.20 -11.20 -29.73
C THR A 14 1.61 -11.70 -29.40
N ALA A 15 2.65 -10.92 -29.76
CA ALA A 15 4.04 -11.28 -29.49
C ALA A 15 4.45 -11.15 -28.01
N TRP A 16 3.70 -10.36 -27.21
CA TRP A 16 3.95 -10.23 -25.77
C TRP A 16 3.27 -11.34 -24.96
N ASP A 17 2.12 -11.82 -25.43
CA ASP A 17 1.38 -12.91 -24.77
C ASP A 17 2.15 -14.24 -24.88
N GLU A 18 2.76 -14.54 -26.05
CA GLU A 18 3.59 -15.74 -26.23
C GLU A 18 4.89 -15.73 -25.38
N LEU A 19 5.46 -14.54 -25.12
CA LEU A 19 6.65 -14.39 -24.27
C LEU A 19 6.32 -14.48 -22.77
N LEU A 20 5.10 -14.09 -22.37
CA LEU A 20 4.63 -14.21 -21.00
C LEU A 20 4.32 -15.67 -20.63
N ASP A 21 3.70 -16.42 -21.55
CA ASP A 21 3.42 -17.86 -21.36
C ASP A 21 4.70 -18.71 -21.32
N ALA A 22 5.68 -18.41 -22.17
CA ALA A 22 6.98 -19.09 -22.13
C ALA A 22 7.75 -18.85 -20.82
N CYS A 23 7.59 -17.67 -20.20
CA CYS A 23 8.23 -17.34 -18.93
C CYS A 23 7.53 -17.99 -17.73
N LEU A 24 6.20 -18.07 -17.75
CA LEU A 24 5.41 -18.68 -16.66
C LEU A 24 5.61 -20.20 -16.60
N VAL A 25 5.65 -20.86 -17.76
CA VAL A 25 5.89 -22.31 -17.85
C VAL A 25 7.32 -22.66 -17.39
N ARG A 26 8.29 -21.78 -17.63
CA ARG A 26 9.67 -21.97 -17.15
C ARG A 26 9.79 -21.79 -15.63
N MET A 27 9.09 -20.81 -15.06
CA MET A 27 9.05 -20.61 -13.60
C MET A 27 8.34 -21.75 -12.86
N LEU A 28 7.28 -22.32 -13.42
CA LEU A 28 6.58 -23.49 -12.85
C LEU A 28 7.43 -24.76 -12.91
N ARG A 29 8.22 -24.95 -13.97
CA ARG A 29 9.13 -26.10 -14.11
C ARG A 29 10.33 -26.03 -13.16
N ASP A 30 10.78 -24.82 -12.81
CA ASP A 30 11.86 -24.61 -11.83
C ASP A 30 11.35 -24.75 -10.37
N LEU A 31 10.07 -24.46 -10.10
CA LEU A 31 9.47 -24.65 -8.78
C LEU A 31 9.31 -26.14 -8.42
N ILE A 32 8.92 -26.99 -9.40
CA ILE A 32 8.78 -28.44 -9.20
C ILE A 32 10.15 -29.12 -8.99
N ARG A 33 11.24 -28.51 -9.47
CA ARG A 33 12.59 -29.08 -9.36
C ARG A 33 13.29 -28.75 -8.02
N TYR A 34 12.73 -27.86 -7.20
CA TYR A 34 13.36 -27.38 -5.96
C TYR A 34 12.99 -28.17 -4.69
N ASP A 35 12.04 -29.11 -4.74
CA ASP A 35 11.64 -29.95 -3.59
C ASP A 35 12.36 -31.31 -3.52
N GLY A 36 13.36 -31.57 -4.38
CA GLY A 36 13.96 -32.90 -4.52
C GLY A 36 15.20 -33.22 -3.69
N LYS A 37 15.69 -32.34 -2.80
CA LYS A 37 16.95 -32.60 -2.04
C LYS A 37 16.90 -32.06 -0.60
N LYS A 38 16.26 -32.82 0.29
CA LYS A 38 16.68 -32.87 1.71
C LYS A 38 17.13 -34.29 2.04
N GLN A 39 18.44 -34.40 2.12
CA GLN A 39 19.24 -35.55 2.46
C GLN A 39 19.02 -35.89 3.96
N TYR A 40 18.82 -37.17 4.25
CA TYR A 40 18.85 -37.71 5.61
C TYR A 40 20.23 -37.46 6.22
N GLY A 41 20.27 -36.67 7.29
CA GLY A 41 21.45 -36.38 8.08
C GLY A 41 21.18 -36.66 9.56
N SER A 42 21.78 -37.75 10.03
CA SER A 42 22.25 -38.05 11.39
C SER A 42 21.88 -37.06 12.51
N TRP A 43 21.08 -37.51 13.48
CA TRP A 43 20.97 -36.88 14.79
C TRP A 43 21.71 -37.73 15.82
N ALA A 44 22.95 -37.35 16.08
CA ALA A 44 23.67 -37.73 17.29
C ALA A 44 23.61 -36.57 18.29
N ILE A 45 23.03 -36.87 19.46
CA ILE A 45 23.29 -36.26 20.78
C ILE A 45 22.78 -34.82 20.98
N ILE A 46 21.75 -34.68 21.83
CA ILE A 46 21.79 -33.97 23.12
C ILE A 46 20.76 -34.66 24.02
N ARG A 47 21.27 -35.40 25.02
CA ARG A 47 20.54 -35.73 26.24
C ARG A 47 20.40 -34.43 27.02
N ASP A 48 19.16 -34.09 27.39
CA ASP A 48 18.74 -33.45 28.65
C ASP A 48 17.40 -32.74 28.42
N PHE A 49 16.31 -33.50 28.59
CA PHE A 49 14.97 -32.95 28.74
C PHE A 49 14.59 -33.01 30.24
N PRO A 50 14.14 -31.90 30.84
CA PRO A 50 13.68 -31.91 32.22
C PRO A 50 12.41 -32.74 32.35
N ASN A 51 12.40 -33.61 33.35
CA ASN A 51 11.29 -34.46 33.76
C ASN A 51 10.10 -33.59 34.19
N TYR A 52 9.21 -33.28 33.25
CA TYR A 52 7.87 -32.80 33.55
C TYR A 52 6.98 -34.02 33.76
N GLY A 53 6.50 -34.13 35.00
CA GLY A 53 5.66 -35.22 35.47
C GLY A 53 4.51 -35.55 34.52
N SER A 54 4.23 -36.84 34.46
CA SER A 54 3.07 -37.46 33.82
C SER A 54 1.77 -36.70 34.09
N MET A 55 1.33 -35.89 33.12
CA MET A 55 -0.05 -35.44 33.05
C MET A 55 -0.95 -36.66 32.84
N PRO A 56 -2.03 -36.84 33.62
CA PRO A 56 -2.93 -37.96 33.43
C PRO A 56 -3.60 -37.83 32.05
N PHE A 57 -3.32 -38.78 31.17
CA PHE A 57 -4.00 -38.88 29.88
C PHE A 57 -5.40 -39.44 30.15
N GLU A 58 -6.37 -38.55 30.44
CA GLU A 58 -7.77 -38.95 30.53
C GLU A 58 -8.19 -39.62 29.22
N LYS A 59 -8.46 -40.93 29.29
CA LYS A 59 -9.01 -41.70 28.18
C LYS A 59 -10.40 -41.13 27.87
N LYS A 60 -10.49 -40.25 26.87
CA LYS A 60 -11.76 -39.73 26.36
C LYS A 60 -12.72 -40.90 26.11
N ARG A 61 -13.81 -40.98 26.88
CA ARG A 61 -14.88 -41.96 26.65
C ARG A 61 -15.31 -41.85 25.19
N ARG A 62 -15.21 -42.95 24.43
CA ARG A 62 -15.66 -43.00 23.03
C ARG A 62 -17.18 -42.89 23.03
N LEU A 63 -17.70 -41.67 22.92
CA LEU A 63 -19.15 -41.42 22.81
C LEU A 63 -19.74 -42.23 21.66
N HIS A 64 -20.98 -42.72 21.83
CA HIS A 64 -21.72 -43.45 20.80
C HIS A 64 -21.88 -42.60 19.53
N ALA A 65 -21.96 -43.23 18.36
CA ALA A 65 -22.00 -42.52 17.07
C ALA A 65 -23.10 -41.44 17.04
N ASP A 66 -24.29 -41.75 17.57
CA ASP A 66 -25.42 -40.82 17.62
C ASP A 66 -25.19 -39.64 18.57
N GLN A 67 -24.52 -39.85 19.70
CA GLN A 67 -24.19 -38.79 20.64
C GLN A 67 -23.19 -37.80 20.01
N ARG A 68 -22.27 -38.28 19.16
CA ARG A 68 -21.37 -37.40 18.39
C ARG A 68 -22.13 -36.61 17.34
N ALA A 69 -23.05 -37.26 16.63
CA ALA A 69 -23.88 -36.62 15.61
C ALA A 69 -24.75 -35.48 16.22
N GLN A 70 -25.34 -35.71 17.39
CA GLN A 70 -26.11 -34.69 18.12
C GLN A 70 -25.26 -33.50 18.55
N LEU A 71 -24.07 -33.73 19.10
CA LEU A 71 -23.14 -32.66 19.47
C LEU A 71 -22.66 -31.86 18.25
N THR A 72 -22.41 -32.52 17.12
CA THR A 72 -22.06 -31.82 15.88
C THR A 72 -23.22 -30.99 15.34
N TYR A 73 -24.46 -31.51 15.41
CA TYR A 73 -25.65 -30.78 14.98
C TYR A 73 -25.86 -29.52 15.82
N GLN A 74 -25.72 -29.62 17.14
CA GLN A 74 -25.83 -28.47 18.05
C GLN A 74 -24.77 -27.40 17.79
N LYS A 75 -23.51 -27.81 17.51
CA LYS A 75 -22.44 -26.89 17.13
C LYS A 75 -22.72 -26.16 15.82
N ILE A 76 -23.15 -26.89 14.79
CA ILE A 76 -23.52 -26.31 13.49
C ILE A 76 -24.71 -25.36 13.63
N ALA A 77 -25.70 -25.70 14.47
CA ALA A 77 -26.84 -24.84 14.74
C ALA A 77 -26.44 -23.53 15.44
N ALA A 78 -25.55 -23.61 16.44
CA ALA A 78 -25.02 -22.45 17.15
C ALA A 78 -24.16 -21.55 16.23
N GLU A 79 -23.33 -22.15 15.38
CA GLU A 79 -22.50 -21.43 14.40
C GLU A 79 -23.37 -20.69 13.36
N ARG A 80 -24.41 -21.35 12.83
CA ARG A 80 -25.37 -20.73 11.93
C ARG A 80 -26.16 -19.60 12.59
N LYS A 81 -26.43 -19.68 13.90
CA LYS A 81 -27.09 -18.61 14.66
C LYS A 81 -26.16 -17.41 14.86
N ALA A 82 -24.92 -17.65 15.29
CA ALA A 82 -23.91 -16.60 15.46
C ALA A 82 -23.55 -15.91 14.14
N GLU A 83 -23.51 -16.65 13.02
CA GLU A 83 -23.27 -16.08 11.70
C GLU A 83 -24.44 -15.21 11.25
N LYS A 84 -25.70 -15.62 11.50
CA LYS A 84 -26.89 -14.80 11.23
C LYS A 84 -26.87 -13.51 12.04
N GLU A 85 -26.52 -13.57 13.33
CA GLU A 85 -26.41 -12.40 14.21
C GLU A 85 -25.30 -11.45 13.74
N LYS A 86 -24.13 -11.96 13.33
CA LYS A 86 -23.06 -11.15 12.74
C LYS A 86 -23.50 -10.45 11.45
N ARG A 87 -24.19 -11.17 10.56
CA ARG A 87 -24.71 -10.62 9.31
C ARG A 87 -25.79 -9.56 9.56
N GLN A 88 -26.65 -9.74 10.57
CA GLN A 88 -27.64 -8.74 10.97
C GLN A 88 -26.96 -7.48 11.52
N LEU A 89 -26.02 -7.65 12.44
CA LEU A 89 -25.28 -6.56 13.04
C LEU A 89 -24.45 -5.77 12.00
N GLU A 90 -23.87 -6.45 11.01
CA GLU A 90 -23.19 -5.79 9.90
C GLU A 90 -24.17 -5.00 9.00
N ARG A 91 -25.36 -5.55 8.71
CA ARG A 91 -26.41 -4.84 7.97
C ARG A 91 -26.89 -3.60 8.72
N GLU A 92 -27.14 -3.72 10.03
CA GLU A 92 -27.53 -2.60 10.88
C GLU A 92 -26.45 -1.52 10.93
N ARG A 93 -25.16 -1.90 11.01
CA ARG A 93 -24.05 -0.95 10.93
C ARG A 93 -24.02 -0.24 9.57
N ARG A 94 -24.17 -0.96 8.47
CA ARG A 94 -24.22 -0.38 7.11
C ARG A 94 -25.41 0.56 6.95
N GLN A 95 -26.56 0.19 7.52
CA GLN A 95 -27.77 0.99 7.48
C GLN A 95 -27.61 2.28 8.29
N LYS A 96 -27.05 2.21 9.51
CA LYS A 96 -26.76 3.40 10.33
C LYS A 96 -25.82 4.38 9.61
N VAL A 97 -24.75 3.90 8.99
CA VAL A 97 -23.83 4.74 8.20
C VAL A 97 -24.55 5.40 7.01
N LEU A 98 -25.44 4.67 6.34
CA LEU A 98 -26.23 5.22 5.24
C LEU A 98 -27.24 6.28 5.74
N GLU A 99 -27.91 6.03 6.86
CA GLU A 99 -28.85 6.96 7.49
C GLU A 99 -28.13 8.24 7.96
N GLU A 100 -26.94 8.12 8.55
CA GLU A 100 -26.08 9.24 8.89
C GLU A 100 -25.70 10.05 7.64
N TYR A 101 -25.22 9.37 6.58
CA TYR A 101 -24.85 10.02 5.32
C TYR A 101 -26.03 10.76 4.69
N THR A 102 -27.20 10.13 4.63
CA THR A 102 -28.41 10.74 4.05
C THR A 102 -28.90 11.93 4.88
N SER A 103 -28.85 11.84 6.21
CA SER A 103 -29.18 12.94 7.13
C SER A 103 -28.24 14.14 6.96
N ILE A 104 -26.94 13.90 6.85
CA ILE A 104 -25.93 14.94 6.59
C ILE A 104 -26.20 15.60 5.23
N LYS A 105 -26.43 14.80 4.19
CA LYS A 105 -26.74 15.30 2.84
C LYS A 105 -28.00 16.16 2.80
N GLN A 106 -29.05 15.76 3.50
CA GLN A 106 -30.29 16.55 3.60
C GLN A 106 -30.05 17.90 4.31
N LYS A 107 -29.26 17.92 5.38
CA LYS A 107 -28.90 19.16 6.09
C LYS A 107 -28.06 20.09 5.23
N MET A 108 -27.10 19.56 4.46
CA MET A 108 -26.32 20.32 3.49
C MET A 108 -27.22 20.93 2.42
N ASN A 109 -28.09 20.14 1.80
CA ASN A 109 -29.03 20.62 0.80
C ASN A 109 -29.95 21.72 1.34
N LYS A 110 -30.42 21.57 2.59
CA LYS A 110 -31.23 22.60 3.28
C LYS A 110 -30.45 23.91 3.49
N ALA A 111 -29.15 23.83 3.79
CA ALA A 111 -28.29 25.01 3.93
C ALA A 111 -28.06 25.71 2.58
N LEU A 112 -27.85 24.93 1.51
CA LEU A 112 -27.66 25.46 0.15
C LEU A 112 -28.91 26.16 -0.40
N LEU A 113 -30.10 25.77 0.04
CA LEU A 113 -31.37 26.38 -0.36
C LEU A 113 -31.66 27.72 0.35
N LYS A 114 -30.90 28.09 1.39
CA LYS A 114 -31.11 29.36 2.10
C LYS A 114 -30.69 30.54 1.23
N LYS A 115 -31.64 31.44 0.98
CA LYS A 115 -31.45 32.68 0.22
C LYS A 115 -31.71 33.90 1.10
N ASN A 116 -31.03 35.00 0.81
CA ASN A 116 -31.26 36.29 1.45
C ASN A 116 -32.57 36.92 0.94
N LYS A 117 -33.07 37.97 1.59
CA LYS A 117 -34.30 38.69 1.18
C LYS A 117 -34.28 39.18 -0.28
N ARG A 118 -33.09 39.34 -0.87
CA ARG A 118 -32.85 39.71 -2.28
C ARG A 118 -32.69 38.51 -3.24
N GLY A 119 -32.97 37.29 -2.79
CA GLY A 119 -32.92 36.05 -3.59
C GLY A 119 -31.52 35.45 -3.83
N GLN A 120 -30.46 36.10 -3.34
CA GLN A 120 -29.08 35.62 -3.48
C GLN A 120 -28.77 34.48 -2.51
N PRO A 121 -27.93 33.50 -2.88
CA PRO A 121 -27.50 32.41 -2.00
C PRO A 121 -26.77 32.95 -0.76
N ASN A 122 -27.13 32.46 0.43
CA ASN A 122 -26.52 32.88 1.69
C ASN A 122 -25.21 32.11 1.96
N LEU A 123 -24.09 32.68 1.52
CA LEU A 123 -22.74 32.13 1.68
C LEU A 123 -22.37 31.84 3.15
N ASN A 124 -22.82 32.66 4.09
CA ASN A 124 -22.51 32.47 5.51
C ASN A 124 -23.15 31.19 6.07
N ALA A 125 -24.39 30.88 5.66
CA ALA A 125 -25.06 29.65 6.06
C ALA A 125 -24.41 28.38 5.46
N GLN A 126 -23.78 28.50 4.29
CA GLN A 126 -23.03 27.41 3.66
C GLN A 126 -21.68 27.18 4.34
N ILE A 127 -20.97 28.27 4.67
CA ILE A 127 -19.70 28.21 5.41
C ILE A 127 -19.92 27.65 6.81
N GLU A 128 -20.97 28.09 7.52
CA GLU A 128 -21.31 27.62 8.87
C GLU A 128 -21.54 26.10 8.94
N PHE A 129 -22.24 25.51 7.97
CA PHE A 129 -22.41 24.05 7.91
C PHE A 129 -21.08 23.33 7.67
N MET A 130 -20.23 23.85 6.77
CA MET A 130 -18.91 23.28 6.48
C MET A 130 -17.93 23.40 7.65
N THR A 131 -18.01 24.47 8.45
CA THR A 131 -17.12 24.71 9.59
C THR A 131 -17.57 23.98 10.85
N LEU A 132 -18.88 23.85 11.12
CA LEU A 132 -19.38 23.16 12.31
C LEU A 132 -19.06 21.65 12.32
N ASP A 133 -19.13 20.95 11.18
CA ASP A 133 -18.71 19.54 11.09
C ASP A 133 -17.18 19.38 11.27
N LYS A 134 -16.42 20.36 10.79
CA LYS A 134 -14.96 20.39 10.93
C LYS A 134 -14.54 20.75 12.36
N LEU A 135 -15.32 21.56 13.07
CA LEU A 135 -15.11 21.92 14.47
C LEU A 135 -15.58 20.82 15.42
N ARG A 136 -16.70 20.13 15.13
CA ARG A 136 -17.16 18.97 15.92
C ARG A 136 -16.16 17.82 15.86
N SER A 137 -15.64 17.50 14.67
CA SER A 137 -14.57 16.51 14.53
C SER A 137 -13.29 16.91 15.27
N VAL A 138 -12.94 18.20 15.34
CA VAL A 138 -11.81 18.72 16.14
C VAL A 138 -12.12 18.69 17.65
N GLN A 139 -13.36 18.94 18.08
CA GLN A 139 -13.77 18.99 19.48
C GLN A 139 -13.97 17.59 20.11
N GLU A 140 -14.46 16.62 19.34
CA GLU A 140 -14.47 15.20 19.74
C GLU A 140 -13.04 14.65 19.89
N HIS A 141 -12.11 15.13 19.06
CA HIS A 141 -10.68 14.80 19.15
C HIS A 141 -9.96 15.41 20.36
N SER A 142 -10.46 16.53 20.91
CA SER A 142 -9.91 17.15 22.11
C SER A 142 -10.56 16.64 23.40
N ARG A 143 -11.83 16.24 23.37
CA ARG A 143 -12.52 15.63 24.53
C ARG A 143 -12.06 14.19 24.82
N GLY A 144 -11.70 13.40 23.82
CA GLY A 144 -11.14 12.05 24.03
C GLY A 144 -9.69 12.00 24.55
N LYS A 145 -9.16 13.11 25.08
CA LYS A 145 -7.77 13.24 25.53
C LYS A 145 -7.63 13.42 27.05
N ILE A 146 -8.74 13.55 27.78
CA ILE A 146 -8.73 13.84 29.22
C ILE A 146 -8.95 12.56 30.04
N ASP A 147 -9.67 11.57 29.51
CA ASP A 147 -9.86 10.28 30.17
C ASP A 147 -9.27 9.15 29.30
N GLY A 148 -8.22 8.47 29.81
CA GLY A 148 -7.83 7.16 29.29
C GLY A 148 -6.36 7.03 28.86
N PHE A 149 -5.49 6.81 29.84
CA PHE A 149 -4.43 5.82 29.69
C PHE A 149 -5.11 4.44 29.61
N MET A 150 -5.18 3.86 28.41
CA MET A 150 -5.27 2.41 28.12
C MET A 150 -5.22 2.26 26.59
N THR A 151 -4.44 1.28 26.15
CA THR A 151 -4.04 1.04 24.78
C THR A 151 -5.19 0.51 23.94
N ASP A 152 -5.54 1.21 22.86
CA ASP A 152 -6.14 0.60 21.67
C ASP A 152 -5.33 1.02 20.43
N GLY A 153 -4.74 0.02 19.78
CA GLY A 153 -3.79 0.13 18.68
C GLY A 153 -4.37 0.67 17.36
N LYS A 154 -4.92 1.88 17.38
CA LYS A 154 -5.06 2.72 16.18
C LYS A 154 -4.12 3.91 16.32
N THR A 155 -2.84 3.66 16.06
CA THR A 155 -1.92 4.73 15.69
C THR A 155 -2.52 5.41 14.47
N ARG A 156 -3.04 6.62 14.65
CA ARG A 156 -3.46 7.47 13.52
C ARG A 156 -2.28 7.49 12.55
N PRO A 157 -2.50 7.36 11.22
CA PRO A 157 -1.40 7.50 10.28
C PRO A 157 -0.71 8.82 10.61
N PRO A 158 0.63 8.83 10.79
CA PRO A 158 1.34 10.04 11.18
C PRO A 158 0.91 11.12 10.19
N LYS A 159 0.43 12.27 10.69
CA LYS A 159 0.03 13.40 9.84
C LYS A 159 1.14 13.57 8.82
N PRO A 160 0.86 13.29 7.54
CA PRO A 160 1.93 13.20 6.56
C PRO A 160 2.59 14.58 6.50
N ASN A 161 3.89 14.58 6.76
CA ASN A 161 4.66 15.77 7.06
C ASN A 161 4.47 16.78 5.90
N GLU A 162 3.98 17.98 6.22
CA GLU A 162 3.63 19.03 5.26
C GLU A 162 4.75 19.28 4.24
N PHE A 163 5.99 19.18 4.70
CA PHE A 163 7.17 19.26 3.87
C PHE A 163 7.22 18.22 2.74
N HIS A 164 6.93 16.95 3.06
CA HIS A 164 6.96 15.87 2.09
C HIS A 164 5.88 16.09 1.03
N TYR A 165 4.72 16.63 1.41
CA TYR A 165 3.69 17.03 0.46
C TYR A 165 4.14 18.13 -0.47
N ARG A 166 4.76 19.20 0.06
CA ARG A 166 5.27 20.31 -0.76
C ARG A 166 6.30 19.83 -1.76
N CYS A 167 7.25 19.00 -1.32
CA CYS A 167 8.25 18.42 -2.21
C CYS A 167 7.63 17.51 -3.29
N ASN A 168 6.71 16.64 -2.89
CA ASN A 168 6.03 15.75 -3.81
C ASN A 168 5.21 16.53 -4.85
N HIS A 169 4.50 17.58 -4.42
CA HIS A 169 3.73 18.44 -5.30
C HIS A 169 4.63 19.13 -6.35
N LEU A 170 5.75 19.71 -5.93
CA LEU A 170 6.70 20.36 -6.84
C LEU A 170 7.29 19.37 -7.85
N TYR A 171 7.63 18.16 -7.40
CA TYR A 171 8.16 17.12 -8.27
C TYR A 171 7.12 16.63 -9.29
N MET A 172 5.88 16.42 -8.86
CA MET A 172 4.76 16.02 -9.74
C MET A 172 4.43 17.12 -10.77
N ALA A 173 4.40 18.39 -10.36
CA ALA A 173 4.19 19.52 -11.26
C ALA A 173 5.31 19.58 -12.33
N ALA A 174 6.57 19.45 -11.90
CA ALA A 174 7.70 19.41 -12.82
C ALA A 174 7.63 18.25 -13.81
N SER A 175 7.20 17.07 -13.35
CA SER A 175 7.03 15.86 -14.16
C SER A 175 5.97 16.06 -15.24
N LEU A 176 4.81 16.60 -14.86
CA LEU A 176 3.70 16.86 -15.77
C LEU A 176 4.11 17.84 -16.86
N LEU A 177 4.73 18.97 -16.48
CA LEU A 177 5.17 19.99 -17.43
C LEU A 177 6.25 19.48 -18.39
N CYS A 178 7.16 18.63 -17.91
CA CYS A 178 8.17 18.01 -18.76
C CYS A 178 7.56 17.01 -19.75
N SER A 179 6.47 16.34 -19.36
CA SER A 179 5.77 15.36 -20.21
C SER A 179 4.91 16.04 -21.28
N GLN A 180 4.38 17.23 -20.99
CA GLN A 180 3.62 18.07 -21.93
C GLN A 180 4.51 18.87 -22.89
N SER A 181 5.82 18.94 -22.62
CA SER A 181 6.77 19.68 -23.46
C SER A 181 7.12 18.89 -24.73
N SER A 182 6.28 19.02 -25.75
CA SER A 182 6.52 18.49 -27.11
C SER A 182 7.47 19.39 -27.92
N GLY A 183 8.56 19.87 -27.31
CA GLY A 183 9.52 20.80 -27.91
C GLY A 183 9.41 22.27 -27.46
N ASN A 184 8.43 22.59 -26.61
CA ASN A 184 8.30 23.93 -26.02
C ASN A 184 9.35 24.18 -24.93
N SER A 185 10.35 25.02 -25.22
CA SER A 185 11.47 25.36 -24.34
C SER A 185 11.03 26.00 -23.01
N GLY A 186 9.92 26.76 -23.02
CA GLY A 186 9.37 27.42 -21.83
C GLY A 186 8.86 26.46 -20.76
N LEU A 187 8.10 25.42 -21.15
CA LEU A 187 7.60 24.41 -20.20
C LEU A 187 8.74 23.59 -19.58
N GLU A 188 9.78 23.30 -20.38
CA GLU A 188 10.98 22.63 -19.86
C GLU A 188 11.73 23.53 -18.86
N MET A 189 11.76 24.84 -19.10
CA MET A 189 12.34 25.81 -18.17
C MET A 189 11.56 25.90 -16.86
N LEU A 190 10.22 25.96 -16.92
CA LEU A 190 9.36 25.93 -15.72
C LEU A 190 9.55 24.65 -14.92
N SER A 191 9.63 23.50 -15.58
CA SER A 191 9.94 22.22 -14.93
C SER A 191 11.26 22.27 -14.15
N LYS A 192 12.32 22.84 -14.75
CA LYS A 192 13.63 23.04 -14.08
C LYS A 192 13.54 23.99 -12.89
N LEU A 193 12.70 25.02 -12.96
CA LEU A 193 12.48 25.97 -11.86
C LEU A 193 11.81 25.29 -10.67
N TYR A 194 10.75 24.50 -10.89
CA TYR A 194 10.10 23.74 -9.81
C TYR A 194 11.06 22.77 -9.11
N LEU A 195 11.97 22.13 -9.86
CA LEU A 195 12.97 21.22 -9.28
C LEU A 195 14.12 21.95 -8.58
N ARG A 196 14.38 23.21 -8.95
CA ARG A 196 15.28 24.08 -8.19
C ARG A 196 14.64 24.43 -6.86
N GLU A 197 13.41 24.92 -6.90
CA GLU A 197 12.64 25.28 -5.70
C GLU A 197 12.52 24.10 -4.73
N MET A 198 12.19 22.91 -5.23
CA MET A 198 12.15 21.70 -4.42
C MET A 198 13.48 21.42 -3.70
N LYS A 199 14.63 21.65 -4.36
CA LYS A 199 15.95 21.46 -3.74
C LYS A 199 16.31 22.55 -2.73
N GLU A 200 15.88 23.78 -2.97
CA GLU A 200 16.04 24.86 -2.00
C GLU A 200 15.22 24.54 -0.74
N LEU A 201 13.95 24.12 -0.88
CA LEU A 201 13.13 23.68 0.24
C LEU A 201 13.80 22.55 1.04
N CYS A 202 14.37 21.53 0.38
CA CYS A 202 15.12 20.47 1.07
C CYS A 202 16.35 20.98 1.83
N SER A 203 17.00 22.03 1.32
CA SER A 203 18.19 22.60 1.94
C SER A 203 17.83 23.45 3.16
N VAL A 204 16.78 24.27 3.05
CA VAL A 204 16.27 25.11 4.14
C VAL A 204 15.77 24.26 5.31
N GLU A 205 14.98 23.23 5.02
CA GLU A 205 14.36 22.38 6.05
C GLU A 205 15.31 21.28 6.55
N MET A 206 16.55 21.23 6.03
CA MET A 206 17.56 20.23 6.36
C MET A 206 17.08 18.78 6.17
N ILE A 207 16.20 18.56 5.18
CA ILE A 207 15.63 17.25 4.88
C ILE A 207 16.38 16.60 3.74
N ARG A 208 16.85 15.37 3.98
CA ARG A 208 17.47 14.55 2.95
C ARG A 208 16.41 14.09 1.95
N LEU A 209 16.52 14.60 0.73
CA LEU A 209 15.70 14.15 -0.39
C LEU A 209 15.82 12.63 -0.57
N GLU A 210 14.70 11.95 -0.82
CA GLU A 210 14.73 10.51 -1.09
C GLU A 210 15.61 10.20 -2.32
N LYS A 211 16.26 9.04 -2.25
CA LYS A 211 17.24 8.63 -3.26
C LYS A 211 16.62 8.53 -4.66
N ASP A 212 15.34 8.21 -4.76
CA ASP A 212 14.64 8.02 -6.04
C ASP A 212 14.42 9.33 -6.79
N PHE A 213 13.95 10.39 -6.12
CA PHE A 213 13.93 11.74 -6.70
C PHE A 213 15.35 12.19 -7.08
N GLY A 214 16.31 11.93 -6.19
CA GLY A 214 17.72 12.23 -6.46
C GLY A 214 18.27 11.52 -7.69
N ARG A 215 17.77 10.33 -8.04
CA ARG A 215 18.19 9.54 -9.22
C ARG A 215 17.58 10.09 -10.51
N THR A 216 16.33 10.55 -10.50
CA THR A 216 15.59 11.04 -11.67
C THR A 216 15.92 12.48 -12.08
N ILE A 217 16.54 13.29 -11.21
CA ILE A 217 16.83 14.70 -11.52
C ILE A 217 18.30 14.94 -11.90
N CYS A 218 18.60 15.64 -12.99
CA CYS A 218 19.97 15.98 -13.37
C CYS A 218 20.70 16.78 -12.27
N LYS A 219 21.99 16.47 -12.04
CA LYS A 219 22.78 17.13 -11.00
C LYS A 219 23.08 18.60 -11.31
N ARG A 220 23.31 18.94 -12.59
CA ARG A 220 23.65 20.28 -13.07
C ARG A 220 22.41 21.10 -13.42
N CYS A 221 21.80 20.83 -14.58
CA CYS A 221 20.69 21.63 -15.12
C CYS A 221 19.32 21.39 -14.48
N LYS A 222 19.22 20.48 -13.51
CA LYS A 222 17.97 20.05 -12.86
C LYS A 222 16.87 19.56 -13.81
N ASN A 223 17.23 19.15 -15.03
CA ASN A 223 16.27 18.51 -15.92
C ASN A 223 15.82 17.14 -15.36
N ILE A 224 14.56 16.78 -15.53
CA ILE A 224 13.98 15.53 -15.04
C ILE A 224 14.05 14.43 -16.11
N PHE A 225 14.35 13.21 -15.67
CA PHE A 225 14.47 12.04 -16.54
C PHE A 225 13.16 11.26 -16.56
N ILE A 226 12.23 11.68 -17.41
CA ILE A 226 10.94 11.02 -17.64
C ILE A 226 10.83 10.60 -19.10
N ALA A 227 10.11 9.50 -19.34
CA ALA A 227 9.73 9.06 -20.67
C ALA A 227 8.66 10.00 -21.22
N ARG A 228 8.95 10.67 -22.34
CA ARG A 228 8.00 11.54 -23.02
C ARG A 228 7.17 10.74 -24.03
N PRO A 229 5.88 11.08 -24.22
CA PRO A 229 5.02 10.40 -25.19
C PRO A 229 5.54 10.54 -26.62
N ASP A 230 6.24 11.64 -26.94
CA ASP A 230 6.80 11.92 -28.25
C ASP A 230 8.05 11.07 -28.59
N GLY A 231 8.44 10.13 -27.72
CA GLY A 231 9.65 9.33 -27.88
C GLY A 231 10.96 10.10 -27.63
N THR A 232 10.88 11.41 -27.34
CA THR A 232 12.07 12.22 -27.04
C THR A 232 12.67 11.80 -25.70
N GLN A 233 13.95 11.44 -25.72
CA GLN A 233 14.67 11.01 -24.52
C GLN A 233 15.41 12.20 -23.91
N SER A 234 15.35 12.34 -22.59
CA SER A 234 16.11 13.35 -21.82
C SER A 234 17.44 12.81 -21.29
N ILE A 235 17.66 11.50 -21.44
CA ILE A 235 18.75 10.75 -20.83
C ILE A 235 19.23 9.62 -21.74
N THR A 236 20.54 9.39 -21.76
CA THR A 236 21.15 8.18 -22.30
C THR A 236 21.69 7.32 -21.16
N VAL A 237 21.40 6.02 -21.22
CA VAL A 237 21.91 5.03 -20.25
C VAL A 237 22.93 4.12 -20.95
N ARG A 238 24.11 3.97 -20.37
CA ARG A 238 25.17 3.08 -20.87
C ARG A 238 25.77 2.28 -19.72
N LEU A 239 26.25 1.08 -20.00
CA LEU A 239 27.05 0.29 -19.05
C LEU A 239 28.53 0.51 -19.33
N ASN A 240 29.31 0.75 -18.27
CA ASN A 240 30.76 0.81 -18.37
C ASN A 240 31.37 -0.60 -18.41
N ARG A 241 32.64 -0.72 -18.80
CA ARG A 241 33.44 -1.96 -18.70
C ARG A 241 33.42 -2.55 -17.29
N LYS A 242 33.39 -1.69 -16.26
CA LYS A 242 33.24 -2.07 -14.84
C LYS A 242 31.78 -2.43 -14.43
N LYS A 243 30.89 -2.71 -15.39
CA LYS A 243 29.44 -2.98 -15.20
C LYS A 243 28.66 -1.91 -14.42
N GLN A 244 29.18 -0.68 -14.34
CA GLN A 244 28.48 0.45 -13.71
C GLN A 244 27.48 1.07 -14.69
N MET A 245 26.29 1.43 -14.20
CA MET A 245 25.28 2.15 -14.98
C MET A 245 25.63 3.65 -15.01
N ILE A 246 25.85 4.17 -16.21
CA ILE A 246 26.13 5.59 -16.44
C ILE A 246 24.90 6.21 -17.10
N ARG A 247 24.31 7.18 -16.40
CA ARG A 247 23.21 8.02 -16.87
C ARG A 247 23.78 9.37 -17.33
N THR A 248 23.62 9.71 -18.60
CA THR A 248 24.10 10.97 -19.19
C THR A 248 22.92 11.84 -19.57
N CYS A 249 22.86 13.06 -19.04
CA CYS A 249 21.82 14.02 -19.40
C CYS A 249 22.08 14.56 -20.81
N LEU A 250 21.06 14.54 -21.66
CA LEU A 250 21.17 15.04 -23.04
C LEU A 250 21.18 16.56 -23.12
N SER A 251 20.54 17.26 -22.17
CA SER A 251 20.51 18.73 -22.17
C SER A 251 21.84 19.40 -21.76
N CYS A 252 22.69 18.74 -20.97
CA CYS A 252 23.92 19.37 -20.44
C CYS A 252 25.15 18.45 -20.35
N GLY A 253 25.04 17.19 -20.80
CA GLY A 253 26.14 16.21 -20.77
C GLY A 253 26.55 15.70 -19.38
N ALA A 254 25.88 16.13 -18.30
CA ALA A 254 26.23 15.71 -16.95
C ALA A 254 26.02 14.19 -16.75
N LYS A 255 27.05 13.52 -16.22
CA LYS A 255 27.05 12.07 -15.98
C LYS A 255 26.78 11.73 -14.51
N LYS A 256 25.90 10.77 -14.26
CA LYS A 256 25.75 10.07 -12.98
C LYS A 256 26.17 8.61 -13.14
N ARG A 257 26.88 8.08 -12.16
CA ARG A 257 27.40 6.71 -12.17
C ARG A 257 26.76 5.96 -11.00
N PHE A 258 26.19 4.81 -11.28
CA PHE A 258 25.59 3.93 -10.28
C PHE A 258 26.30 2.59 -10.34
N ALA A 259 26.75 2.12 -9.17
CA ALA A 259 27.22 0.75 -9.04
C ALA A 259 26.05 -0.20 -9.30
N ARG A 260 26.28 -1.24 -10.10
CA ARG A 260 25.30 -2.32 -10.28
C ARG A 260 25.63 -3.39 -9.26
N ASN A 261 24.93 -3.38 -8.14
CA ASN A 261 24.98 -4.45 -7.16
C ASN A 261 23.56 -4.98 -6.94
N SER A 262 23.34 -6.27 -7.23
CA SER A 262 22.04 -6.92 -7.04
C SER A 262 21.76 -7.25 -5.57
N THR A 263 22.78 -7.34 -4.73
CA THR A 263 22.63 -7.66 -3.29
C THR A 263 22.52 -6.40 -2.41
N TYR A 264 22.78 -5.23 -2.97
CA TYR A 264 22.75 -3.98 -2.22
C TYR A 264 21.36 -3.35 -2.23
N LEU A 265 20.81 -3.16 -1.04
CA LEU A 265 19.61 -2.39 -0.79
C LEU A 265 19.99 -1.10 -0.06
N SER A 266 19.37 0.02 -0.43
CA SER A 266 19.53 1.25 0.32
C SER A 266 18.85 1.14 1.69
N ARG A 267 19.32 1.91 2.69
CA ARG A 267 18.72 1.93 4.04
C ARG A 267 17.18 2.07 4.04
N ASN A 268 16.63 2.88 3.13
CA ASN A 268 15.18 3.06 3.00
C ASN A 268 14.50 1.81 2.43
N GLU A 269 15.07 1.22 1.37
CA GLU A 269 14.58 -0.03 0.78
C GLU A 269 14.67 -1.19 1.80
N GLN A 270 15.75 -1.28 2.58
CA GLN A 270 15.89 -2.25 3.68
C GLN A 270 14.79 -2.10 4.72
N ASN A 271 14.51 -0.86 5.16
CA ASN A 271 13.46 -0.59 6.14
C ASN A 271 12.07 -0.95 5.60
N GLN A 272 11.78 -0.64 4.33
CA GLN A 272 10.54 -1.05 3.67
C GLN A 272 10.41 -2.57 3.55
N HIS A 273 11.51 -3.27 3.23
CA HIS A 273 11.55 -4.73 3.20
C HIS A 273 11.25 -5.32 4.59
N GLN A 274 11.80 -4.72 5.65
CA GLN A 274 11.60 -5.17 7.02
C GLN A 274 10.16 -4.96 7.48
N ILE A 275 9.58 -3.77 7.25
CA ILE A 275 8.15 -3.51 7.50
C ILE A 275 7.26 -4.50 6.73
N GLY A 276 7.62 -4.79 5.48
CA GLY A 276 6.88 -5.75 4.65
C GLY A 276 7.00 -7.22 5.11
N ILE A 277 8.08 -7.59 5.80
CA ILE A 277 8.26 -8.90 6.43
C ILE A 277 7.45 -8.97 7.73
N GLU A 278 7.54 -7.94 8.57
CA GLU A 278 6.79 -7.82 9.83
C GLU A 278 5.27 -7.83 9.59
N GLY A 279 4.79 -7.09 8.58
CA GLY A 279 3.39 -7.11 8.19
C GLY A 279 2.90 -8.48 7.68
N ARG A 280 3.78 -9.25 7.01
CA ARG A 280 3.48 -10.63 6.62
C ARG A 280 3.47 -11.59 7.80
N GLN A 281 4.41 -11.44 8.73
CA GLN A 281 4.46 -12.25 9.96
C GLN A 281 3.23 -12.00 10.86
N GLN A 282 2.74 -10.76 10.95
CA GLN A 282 1.49 -10.45 11.65
C GLN A 282 0.25 -11.05 10.96
N GLN A 283 0.22 -11.13 9.63
CA GLN A 283 -0.84 -11.83 8.89
C GLN A 283 -0.79 -13.35 9.06
N VAL A 284 0.40 -13.93 9.26
CA VAL A 284 0.56 -15.37 9.54
C VAL A 284 0.20 -15.67 10.99
N GLN A 285 0.64 -14.88 11.97
CA GLN A 285 0.27 -15.04 13.37
C GLN A 285 -1.23 -14.82 13.63
N SER A 286 -1.88 -13.86 12.97
CA SER A 286 -3.36 -13.70 13.09
C SER A 286 -4.14 -14.86 12.47
N LYS A 287 -3.54 -15.67 11.58
CA LYS A 287 -4.11 -16.93 11.11
C LYS A 287 -3.78 -18.11 12.04
N GLU A 288 -2.67 -18.05 12.77
CA GLU A 288 -2.24 -19.09 13.72
C GLU A 288 -2.79 -18.91 15.15
N VAL A 289 -3.39 -17.77 15.51
CA VAL A 289 -4.03 -17.50 16.83
C VAL A 289 -5.46 -18.09 16.95
N HIS A 290 -5.90 -18.90 15.99
CA HIS A 290 -6.97 -19.88 16.22
C HIS A 290 -6.46 -21.34 16.34
N PRO A 291 -5.66 -21.70 17.36
CA PRO A 291 -5.62 -23.06 17.87
C PRO A 291 -6.48 -23.12 19.13
N SER A 292 -7.61 -23.81 19.00
CA SER A 292 -8.21 -24.68 20.02
C SER A 292 -7.92 -24.32 21.49
N SER A 293 -8.83 -23.59 22.13
CA SER A 293 -8.98 -23.62 23.59
C SER A 293 -10.46 -23.43 23.95
N VAL A 294 -11.23 -24.50 23.78
CA VAL A 294 -12.50 -24.68 24.49
C VAL A 294 -12.11 -25.37 25.78
N TYR A 295 -11.82 -24.60 26.84
CA TYR A 295 -11.97 -25.13 28.20
C TYR A 295 -13.46 -25.07 28.52
N LEU A 296 -14.07 -26.25 28.60
CA LEU A 296 -15.36 -26.45 29.24
C LEU A 296 -15.15 -26.19 30.74
N GLN A 297 -15.75 -25.12 31.27
CA GLN A 297 -16.13 -25.10 32.67
C GLN A 297 -17.41 -25.95 32.77
N ASP A 298 -17.29 -27.08 33.47
CA ASP A 298 -18.45 -27.87 33.89
C ASP A 298 -19.29 -27.03 34.87
N PRO A 299 -20.60 -26.87 34.66
CA PRO A 299 -21.50 -26.40 35.69
C PRO A 299 -22.22 -27.61 36.28
N SER A 300 -21.83 -28.04 37.49
CA SER A 300 -22.78 -28.72 38.37
C SER A 300 -22.40 -28.63 39.85
N LEU A 301 -23.40 -28.17 40.61
CA LEU A 301 -23.67 -28.26 42.05
C LEU A 301 -23.03 -27.22 42.95
#